data_AF-A0A7T4WI80-F1
#
_entry.id   AF-A0A7T4WI80-F1
#
_cell.length_a   1.000
_cell.length_b   1.000
_cell.length_c   1.000
_cell.angle_alpha   90.00
_cell.angle_beta   90.00
_cell.angle_gamma   90.00
#
_symmetry.space_group_name_H-M   'P 1'
#
loop_
_entity.id
_entity.type
_entity.pdbx_description
1 polymer ?
#
loop_
_entity_poly.entity_id
_entity_poly.type
_entity_poly.pdbx_seq_one_letter_code
_entity_poly.pdbx_strand_id
1 'polypeptide(L)'
;MDTDDPKGGALDAAELARRLNLLLDFEESQRGTPVPFASIEEYVAAGGGSLSRAKWTYMLSGDGRRNRDSDLLRLLAGFFEVDERFLLEDSAVPERIGAQLALVRSLRSARVSGFAARTFPGELSPEALRRIAEVLEEESQRGTVA
;
A
#
# COMPACT_ATOMS: atom_id res chain seq x y z
N MET A 1 26.32 -24.70 9.25
CA MET A 1 25.17 -23.94 9.77
C MET A 1 24.92 -22.90 8.72
N ASP A 2 24.25 -23.32 7.65
CA ASP A 2 24.01 -22.53 6.46
C ASP A 2 22.60 -21.97 6.58
N THR A 3 22.48 -20.79 7.15
CA THR A 3 21.27 -19.98 7.02
C THR A 3 21.30 -19.38 5.62
N ASP A 4 20.79 -20.17 4.68
CA ASP A 4 20.39 -19.71 3.34
C ASP A 4 19.22 -18.73 3.53
N ASP A 5 19.53 -17.50 3.94
CA ASP A 5 18.57 -16.40 3.89
C ASP A 5 18.10 -16.32 2.44
N PRO A 6 16.81 -16.50 2.13
CA PRO A 6 16.34 -16.44 0.77
C PRO A 6 16.62 -15.03 0.24
N LYS A 7 17.62 -14.91 -0.65
CA LYS A 7 17.91 -13.67 -1.35
C LYS A 7 16.69 -13.28 -2.19
N GLY A 8 15.92 -12.31 -1.70
CA GLY A 8 14.76 -11.72 -2.36
C GLY A 8 13.60 -11.46 -1.41
N GLY A 9 12.80 -10.43 -1.71
CA GLY A 9 11.52 -10.25 -1.03
C GLY A 9 10.60 -11.45 -1.28
N ALA A 10 9.93 -11.94 -0.24
CA ALA A 10 8.95 -13.01 -0.28
C ALA A 10 7.69 -12.62 -1.07
N LEU A 11 7.45 -11.32 -1.28
CA LEU A 11 6.31 -10.81 -2.02
C LEU A 11 6.36 -11.22 -3.50
N ASP A 12 5.19 -11.48 -4.09
CA ASP A 12 5.10 -11.55 -5.56
C ASP A 12 5.18 -10.14 -6.18
N ALA A 13 5.29 -10.08 -7.51
CA ALA A 13 5.44 -8.80 -8.20
C ALA A 13 4.21 -7.90 -8.08
N ALA A 14 3.00 -8.48 -8.03
CA ALA A 14 1.75 -7.73 -7.94
C ALA A 14 1.59 -7.10 -6.57
N GLU A 15 1.89 -7.83 -5.49
CA GLU A 15 1.83 -7.32 -4.12
C GLU A 15 2.91 -6.26 -3.88
N LEU A 16 4.14 -6.48 -4.36
CA LEU A 16 5.19 -5.46 -4.28
C LEU A 16 4.76 -4.17 -4.99
N ALA A 17 4.19 -4.28 -6.20
CA ALA A 17 3.67 -3.14 -6.94
C ALA A 17 2.56 -2.41 -6.17
N ARG A 18 1.59 -3.14 -5.60
CA ARG A 18 0.53 -2.53 -4.77
C ARG A 18 1.10 -1.72 -3.61
N ARG A 19 2.07 -2.27 -2.89
CA ARG A 19 2.70 -1.60 -1.74
C ARG A 19 3.50 -0.37 -2.14
N LEU A 20 4.29 -0.46 -3.22
CA LEU A 20 5.05 0.68 -3.73
C LEU A 20 4.13 1.82 -4.20
N ASN A 21 3.05 1.50 -4.91
CA ASN A 21 2.08 2.52 -5.34
C ASN A 21 1.38 3.16 -4.13
N LEU A 22 1.02 2.37 -3.12
CA LEU A 22 0.44 2.88 -1.88
C LEU A 22 1.39 3.84 -1.15
N LEU A 23 2.69 3.57 -1.14
CA LEU A 23 3.70 4.47 -0.58
C LEU A 23 3.83 5.76 -1.39
N LEU A 24 3.79 5.67 -2.72
CA LEU A 24 3.82 6.84 -3.60
C LEU A 24 2.58 7.73 -3.41
N ASP A 25 1.39 7.13 -3.35
CA ASP A 25 0.13 7.84 -3.13
C ASP A 25 0.11 8.54 -1.77
N PHE A 26 0.60 7.86 -0.72
CA PHE A 26 0.76 8.43 0.61
C PHE A 26 1.66 9.66 0.56
N GLU A 27 2.84 9.52 -0.02
CA GLU A 27 3.80 10.60 -0.11
C GLU A 27 3.33 11.78 -0.97
N GLU A 28 2.66 11.51 -2.10
CA GLU A 28 2.05 12.53 -2.94
C GLU A 28 0.95 13.28 -2.16
N SER A 29 0.14 12.58 -1.37
CA SER A 29 -0.88 13.21 -0.54
C SER A 29 -0.30 14.16 0.52
N GLN A 30 0.89 13.84 1.05
CA GLN A 30 1.59 14.66 2.05
C GLN A 30 2.28 15.87 1.43
N ARG A 31 2.87 15.71 0.24
CA ARG A 31 3.63 16.75 -0.47
C ARG A 31 2.77 17.64 -1.37
N GLY A 32 1.62 17.14 -1.81
CA GLY A 32 0.74 17.77 -2.80
C GLY A 32 1.20 17.61 -4.26
N THR A 33 2.30 16.90 -4.52
CA THR A 33 2.82 16.63 -5.86
C THR A 33 3.42 15.23 -5.96
N PRO A 34 3.43 14.62 -7.16
CA PRO A 34 3.98 13.28 -7.37
C PRO A 34 5.46 13.21 -6.98
N VAL A 35 5.86 12.06 -6.42
CA VAL A 35 7.26 11.80 -6.07
C VAL A 35 8.12 11.73 -7.35
N PRO A 36 9.11 12.62 -7.53
CA PRO A 36 9.96 12.56 -8.71
C PRO A 36 10.84 11.30 -8.66
N PHE A 37 10.87 10.54 -9.76
CA PHE A 37 11.76 9.38 -9.86
C PHE A 37 13.23 9.74 -9.55
N ALA A 38 13.68 10.92 -9.95
CA ALA A 38 15.04 11.39 -9.69
C ALA A 38 15.40 11.41 -8.20
N SER A 39 14.45 11.75 -7.31
CA SER A 39 14.66 11.75 -5.87
C SER A 39 14.84 10.34 -5.31
N ILE A 40 14.09 9.37 -5.86
CA ILE A 40 14.21 7.95 -5.49
C ILE A 40 15.55 7.39 -5.98
N GLU A 41 15.91 7.68 -7.24
CA GLU A 41 17.16 7.27 -7.86
C GLU A 41 18.37 7.82 -7.09
N GLU A 42 18.35 9.11 -6.75
CA GLU A 42 19.41 9.77 -5.97
C GLU A 42 19.58 9.13 -4.59
N TYR A 43 18.47 8.88 -3.87
CA TYR A 43 18.52 8.22 -2.57
C TYR A 43 19.09 6.80 -2.66
N VAL A 44 18.63 6.01 -3.64
CA VAL A 44 19.14 4.66 -3.87
C VAL A 44 20.63 4.67 -4.21
N ALA A 45 21.08 5.61 -5.05
CA ALA A 45 22.48 5.77 -5.40
C ALA A 45 23.35 6.18 -4.20
N ALA A 46 22.87 7.10 -3.35
CA ALA A 46 23.55 7.49 -2.12
C ALA A 46 23.71 6.32 -1.13
N GLY A 47 22.77 5.37 -1.13
CA GLY A 47 22.84 4.13 -0.37
C GLY A 47 23.67 3.00 -1.02
N GLY A 48 24.34 3.27 -2.15
CA GLY A 48 25.17 2.28 -2.87
C GLY A 48 24.38 1.32 -3.77
N GLY A 49 23.08 1.55 -3.95
CA GLY A 49 22.24 0.81 -4.88
C GLY A 49 22.22 1.41 -6.29
N SER A 50 21.50 0.75 -7.20
CA SER A 50 21.18 1.31 -8.50
C SER A 50 19.74 0.99 -8.89
N LEU A 51 19.03 1.98 -9.42
CA LEU A 51 17.65 1.83 -9.86
C LEU A 51 17.47 2.54 -11.19
N SER A 52 17.31 1.78 -12.27
CA SER A 52 16.99 2.36 -13.57
C SER A 52 15.49 2.68 -13.67
N ARG A 53 15.15 3.66 -14.51
CA ARG A 53 13.75 4.03 -14.74
C ARG A 53 12.90 2.88 -15.29
N ALA A 54 13.47 2.03 -16.15
CA ALA A 54 12.79 0.85 -16.68
C ALA A 54 12.50 -0.19 -15.57
N LYS A 55 13.48 -0.46 -14.68
CA LYS A 55 13.28 -1.36 -13.54
C LYS A 55 12.22 -0.80 -12.58
N TRP A 56 12.25 0.51 -12.33
CA TRP A 56 11.24 1.17 -11.51
C TRP A 56 9.82 1.05 -12.09
N THR A 57 9.63 1.37 -13.36
CA THR A 57 8.33 1.21 -14.04
C THR A 57 7.84 -0.23 -13.95
N TYR A 58 8.73 -1.21 -14.16
CA TYR A 58 8.40 -2.63 -14.05
C TYR A 58 8.01 -3.07 -12.62
N MET A 59 8.66 -2.50 -11.61
CA MET A 59 8.31 -2.75 -10.21
C MET A 59 6.93 -2.17 -9.85
N LEU A 60 6.52 -1.07 -10.49
CA LEU A 60 5.21 -0.45 -10.27
C LEU A 60 4.08 -1.09 -11.07
N SER A 61 4.38 -1.70 -12.22
CA SER A 61 3.38 -2.43 -13.01
C SER A 61 3.01 -3.78 -12.40
N GLY A 62 3.98 -4.45 -11.75
CA GLY A 62 3.77 -5.76 -11.13
C GLY A 62 3.54 -6.90 -12.13
N ASP A 63 3.69 -6.66 -13.43
CA ASP A 63 3.44 -7.58 -14.54
C ASP A 63 4.62 -8.54 -14.80
N GLY A 64 5.24 -9.00 -13.71
CA GLY A 64 6.60 -9.47 -13.79
C GLY A 64 7.04 -10.58 -12.86
N ARG A 65 8.33 -10.88 -12.95
CA ARG A 65 8.98 -11.79 -12.00
C ARG A 65 9.14 -11.08 -10.66
N ARG A 66 9.00 -11.85 -9.58
CA ARG A 66 9.35 -11.46 -8.22
C ARG A 66 10.71 -10.76 -8.19
N ASN A 67 10.77 -9.61 -7.53
CA ASN A 67 12.03 -8.90 -7.31
C ASN A 67 12.88 -9.64 -6.26
N ARG A 68 14.11 -10.01 -6.64
CA ARG A 68 15.05 -10.75 -5.77
C ARG A 68 16.13 -9.87 -5.14
N ASP A 69 16.07 -8.58 -5.39
CA ASP A 69 17.07 -7.60 -4.98
C ASP A 69 16.69 -7.03 -3.60
N SER A 70 16.95 -7.80 -2.54
CA SER A 70 16.60 -7.41 -1.17
C SER A 70 17.27 -6.12 -0.74
N ASP A 71 18.50 -5.85 -1.19
CA ASP A 71 19.21 -4.61 -0.86
C ASP A 71 18.50 -3.39 -1.45
N LEU A 72 18.07 -3.47 -2.71
CA LEU A 72 17.23 -2.42 -3.31
C LEU A 72 15.92 -2.24 -2.54
N LEU A 73 15.24 -3.33 -2.14
CA LEU A 73 13.98 -3.24 -1.40
C LEU A 73 14.17 -2.58 -0.02
N ARG A 74 15.29 -2.85 0.66
CA ARG A 74 15.67 -2.15 1.91
C ARG A 74 15.92 -0.67 1.71
N LEU A 75 16.64 -0.30 0.64
CA LEU A 75 16.85 1.10 0.30
C LEU A 75 15.54 1.83 0.01
N LEU A 76 14.63 1.20 -0.73
CA LEU A 76 13.31 1.75 -1.01
C LEU A 76 12.47 1.91 0.26
N ALA A 77 12.47 0.91 1.15
CA ALA A 77 11.78 1.02 2.43
C ALA A 77 12.33 2.19 3.27
N GLY A 78 13.66 2.36 3.27
CA GLY A 78 14.33 3.50 3.90
C GLY A 78 13.90 4.85 3.30
N PHE A 79 13.81 4.97 1.97
CA PHE A 79 13.34 6.19 1.31
C PHE A 79 11.93 6.61 1.76
N PHE A 80 11.04 5.63 1.94
CA PHE A 80 9.67 5.88 2.40
C PHE A 80 9.53 5.89 3.93
N GLU A 81 10.64 5.76 4.67
CA GLU A 81 10.67 5.73 6.13
C GLU A 81 9.71 4.69 6.73
N VAL A 82 9.67 3.49 6.13
CA VAL A 82 8.88 2.34 6.60
C VAL A 82 9.79 1.17 7.00
N ASP A 83 9.25 0.25 7.81
CA ASP A 83 9.93 -1.01 8.14
C ASP A 83 10.20 -1.80 6.86
N GLU A 84 11.43 -2.31 6.71
CA GLU A 84 11.88 -3.03 5.53
C GLU A 84 11.04 -4.29 5.24
N ARG A 85 10.51 -4.93 6.29
CA ARG A 85 9.62 -6.08 6.16
C ARG A 85 8.37 -5.77 5.34
N PHE A 86 7.95 -4.50 5.27
CA PHE A 86 6.82 -4.13 4.43
C PHE A 86 7.07 -4.31 2.93
N LEU A 87 8.30 -4.22 2.46
CA LEU A 87 8.63 -4.48 1.05
C LEU A 87 9.26 -5.86 0.83
N LEU A 88 9.76 -6.49 1.90
CA LEU A 88 10.42 -7.79 1.86
C LEU A 88 9.49 -8.98 2.16
N GLU A 89 8.45 -8.80 2.97
CA GLU A 89 7.69 -9.90 3.57
C GLU A 89 6.20 -9.63 3.54
N ASP A 90 5.38 -10.66 3.79
CA ASP A 90 3.96 -10.48 4.03
C ASP A 90 3.72 -9.95 5.45
N SER A 91 3.91 -8.64 5.63
CA SER A 91 3.75 -7.93 6.90
C SER A 91 2.51 -7.04 6.91
N ALA A 92 2.08 -6.65 8.11
CA ALA A 92 1.05 -5.64 8.30
C ALA A 92 1.44 -4.29 7.68
N VAL A 93 0.43 -3.47 7.36
CA VAL A 93 0.61 -2.11 6.85
C VAL A 93 1.28 -1.23 7.92
N PRO A 94 2.34 -0.47 7.57
CA PRO A 94 3.04 0.41 8.50
C PRO A 94 2.11 1.44 9.16
N GLU A 95 2.30 1.66 10.47
CA GLU A 95 1.49 2.59 11.28
C GLU A 95 1.46 4.01 10.69
N ARG A 96 2.60 4.47 10.16
CA ARG A 96 2.75 5.76 9.46
C ARG A 96 1.72 5.95 8.35
N ILE A 97 1.40 4.88 7.63
CA ILE A 97 0.41 4.88 6.55
C ILE A 97 -0.99 4.58 7.12
N GLY A 98 -1.06 3.75 8.16
CA GLY A 98 -2.28 3.31 8.81
C GLY A 98 -3.18 4.45 9.28
N ALA A 99 -2.60 5.55 9.80
CA ALA A 99 -3.37 6.71 10.24
C ALA A 99 -4.19 7.36 9.11
N GLN A 100 -3.64 7.40 7.89
CA GLN A 100 -4.29 8.02 6.73
C GLN A 100 -5.29 7.07 6.06
N LEU A 101 -5.01 5.76 6.05
CA LEU A 101 -5.98 4.74 5.63
C LEU A 101 -7.18 4.67 6.59
N ALA A 102 -6.94 4.80 7.90
CA ALA A 102 -8.01 4.88 8.90
C ALA A 102 -8.89 6.11 8.65
N LEU A 103 -8.30 7.28 8.38
CA LEU A 103 -9.03 8.49 8.02
C LEU A 103 -9.86 8.30 6.74
N VAL A 104 -9.29 7.74 5.67
CA VAL A 104 -10.01 7.44 4.42
C VAL A 104 -11.16 6.46 4.66
N ARG A 105 -10.95 5.43 5.49
CA ARG A 105 -12.00 4.47 5.87
C ARG A 105 -13.10 5.14 6.68
N SER A 106 -12.75 6.00 7.63
CA SER A 106 -13.72 6.79 8.40
C SER A 106 -14.52 7.75 7.51
N LEU A 107 -13.89 8.40 6.54
CA LEU A 107 -14.57 9.28 5.57
C LEU A 107 -15.49 8.50 4.63
N ARG A 108 -15.07 7.31 4.16
CA ARG A 108 -15.91 6.42 3.36
C ARG A 108 -17.10 5.91 4.16
N SER A 109 -16.89 5.43 5.38
CA SER A 109 -17.96 4.99 6.29
C SER A 109 -18.96 6.13 6.58
N ALA A 110 -18.48 7.34 6.89
CA ALA A 110 -19.34 8.50 7.08
C ALA A 110 -20.13 8.88 5.81
N ARG A 111 -19.53 8.74 4.61
CA ARG A 111 -20.21 8.98 3.34
C ARG A 111 -21.28 7.93 3.06
N VAL A 112 -21.03 6.66 3.37
CA VAL A 112 -21.99 5.56 3.26
C VAL A 112 -23.14 5.76 4.24
N SER A 113 -22.87 6.04 5.52
CA SER A 113 -23.91 6.34 6.52
C SER A 113 -24.73 7.58 6.14
N GLY A 114 -24.08 8.64 5.67
CA GLY A 114 -24.76 9.86 5.23
C GLY A 114 -25.57 9.69 3.95
N PHE A 115 -25.13 8.85 3.01
CA PHE A 115 -25.90 8.49 1.83
C PHE A 115 -27.11 7.63 2.21
N ALA A 116 -26.93 6.62 3.08
CA ALA A 116 -28.01 5.76 3.55
C ALA A 116 -29.09 6.56 4.33
N ALA A 117 -28.69 7.52 5.17
CA ALA A 117 -29.61 8.39 5.89
C ALA A 117 -30.43 9.33 4.98
N ARG A 118 -29.91 9.66 3.79
CA ARG A 118 -30.60 10.52 2.80
C ARG A 118 -31.43 9.72 1.79
N THR A 119 -31.01 8.49 1.46
CA THR A 119 -31.69 7.62 0.50
C THR A 119 -32.83 6.81 1.12
N PHE A 120 -32.79 6.53 2.43
CA PHE A 120 -33.86 5.86 3.17
C PHE A 120 -34.30 6.70 4.38
N PRO A 121 -35.14 7.73 4.18
CA PRO A 121 -35.68 8.50 5.29
C PRO A 121 -36.66 7.62 6.09
N GLY A 122 -36.16 6.97 7.15
CA GLY A 122 -36.99 6.41 8.22
C GLY A 122 -37.12 4.89 8.34
N GLU A 123 -36.58 4.07 7.42
CA GLU A 123 -36.86 2.62 7.44
C GLU A 123 -35.73 1.72 7.98
N LEU A 124 -34.55 2.25 8.31
CA LEU A 124 -33.46 1.44 8.87
C LEU A 124 -32.89 2.09 10.12
N SER A 125 -32.96 1.35 11.24
CA SER A 125 -32.41 1.79 12.51
C SER A 125 -30.89 1.98 12.41
N PRO A 126 -30.28 2.82 13.27
CA PRO A 126 -28.83 3.02 13.31
C PRO A 126 -28.01 1.73 13.49
N GLU A 127 -28.64 0.66 13.98
CA GLU A 127 -28.03 -0.66 14.16
C GLU A 127 -28.09 -1.49 12.88
N ALA A 128 -29.19 -1.42 12.12
CA ALA A 128 -29.29 -2.06 10.80
C ALA A 128 -28.31 -1.45 9.79
N LEU A 129 -28.13 -0.13 9.84
CA LEU A 129 -27.13 0.57 9.02
C LEU A 129 -25.70 0.17 9.36
N ARG A 130 -25.41 -0.08 10.64
CA ARG A 130 -24.09 -0.58 11.08
C ARG A 130 -23.82 -1.99 10.55
N ARG A 131 -24.81 -2.89 10.63
CA ARG A 131 -24.67 -4.24 10.05
C ARG A 131 -24.46 -4.23 8.55
N ILE A 132 -25.14 -3.35 7.81
CA ILE A 132 -24.94 -3.23 6.36
C ILE A 132 -23.53 -2.70 6.05
N ALA A 133 -23.04 -1.73 6.83
CA ALA A 133 -21.68 -1.22 6.68
C ALA A 133 -20.63 -2.29 6.97
N GLU A 134 -20.82 -3.10 8.02
CA GLU A 134 -19.95 -4.25 8.36
C GLU A 134 -19.91 -5.28 7.22
N VAL A 135 -21.06 -5.65 6.66
CA VAL A 135 -21.12 -6.59 5.52
C VAL A 135 -20.42 -6.03 4.28
N LEU A 136 -20.61 -4.75 3.95
CA LEU A 136 -19.92 -4.12 2.81
C LEU A 136 -18.41 -4.01 3.02
N GLU A 137 -17.96 -3.78 4.26
CA GLU A 137 -16.55 -3.77 4.63
C GLU A 137 -15.93 -5.18 4.47
N GLU A 138 -16.64 -6.22 4.92
CA GLU A 138 -16.23 -7.62 4.75
C GLU A 138 -16.19 -8.05 3.28
N GLU A 139 -17.16 -7.63 2.46
CA GLU A 139 -17.16 -7.91 1.02
C GLU A 139 -16.05 -7.14 0.29
N SER A 140 -15.75 -5.90 0.70
CA SER A 140 -14.59 -5.16 0.18
C SER A 140 -13.26 -5.79 0.56
N GLN A 141 -13.20 -6.50 1.69
CA GLN A 141 -12.02 -7.28 2.11
C GLN A 141 -11.97 -8.67 1.45
N ARG A 142 -13.10 -9.25 1.05
CA ARG A 142 -13.20 -10.51 0.29
C ARG A 142 -13.06 -10.34 -1.22
N GLY A 143 -13.30 -9.14 -1.75
CA GLY A 143 -13.14 -8.78 -3.16
C GLY A 143 -11.69 -8.64 -3.62
N THR A 144 -10.94 -9.75 -3.64
CA THR A 144 -9.72 -9.93 -4.47
C THR A 144 -9.88 -11.10 -5.45
N VAL A 145 -11.11 -11.58 -5.69
CA VAL A 145 -11.33 -12.56 -6.77
C VAL A 145 -12.57 -12.21 -7.59
N ALA A 146 -12.34 -11.44 -8.65
CA ALA A 146 -12.86 -11.64 -10.01
C ALA A 146 -12.20 -10.62 -10.96
#